data_AF-A0A0G0W433-F1
#
_entry.id   AF-A0A0G0W433-F1
#
_cell.length_a   1.000
_cell.length_b   1.000
_cell.length_c   1.000
_cell.angle_alpha   90.00
_cell.angle_beta   90.00
_cell.angle_gamma   90.00
#
_symmetry.space_group_name_H-M   'P 1'
#
loop_
_entity.id
_entity.type
_entity.pdbx_description
1 polymer ?
#
loop_
_entity_poly.entity_id
_entity_poly.type
_entity_poly.pdbx_seq_one_letter_code
_entity_poly.pdbx_strand_id
1 'polypeptide(L)'
;MPELKADREFGRGTFLGDKGSAFFGKPLTDQVMEMGWSHACPVVDDVTKEFGPEWTLKRYAECNFVFGLIVESAKDLNPELHKQLTTPVTRLEGEKPGKEFNPSLIPDNFYKEMSPLSTPWGYALPRVIIEEMGRGENNKDRTQKRILKSLSLIDKAVKGSKTPDELLVKMAEQASKLDVNPKAVLSHVLANGILVEEGCKTMFDDIKQRINKSAPTLREAYDSMSTEERQSEGIINF
;
A
#
# COMPACT_ATOMS: atom_id res chain seq x y z
N MET A 1 12.38 -5.86 19.24
CA MET A 1 11.02 -6.46 19.27
C MET A 1 10.09 -5.45 18.61
N PRO A 2 9.12 -5.88 17.78
CA PRO A 2 8.18 -4.94 17.16
C PRO A 2 7.35 -4.22 18.24
N GLU A 3 7.14 -2.92 18.07
CA GLU A 3 6.33 -2.12 18.99
C GLU A 3 4.84 -2.44 18.76
N LEU A 4 4.16 -2.78 19.85
CA LEU A 4 2.75 -3.16 19.84
C LEU A 4 1.90 -2.01 20.39
N LYS A 5 0.86 -1.62 19.67
CA LYS A 5 -0.25 -0.83 20.22
C LYS A 5 -1.54 -1.60 20.05
N ALA A 6 -2.25 -1.80 21.16
CA ALA A 6 -3.47 -2.60 21.23
C ALA A 6 -3.32 -3.98 20.55
N ASP A 7 -2.23 -4.69 20.87
CA ASP A 7 -1.87 -6.01 20.33
C ASP A 7 -1.62 -6.07 18.81
N ARG A 8 -1.43 -4.92 18.15
CA ARG A 8 -1.11 -4.80 16.73
C ARG A 8 0.30 -4.27 16.51
N GLU A 9 1.02 -4.93 15.59
CA GLU A 9 2.32 -4.45 15.12
C GLU A 9 2.13 -3.32 14.09
N PHE A 10 2.97 -2.28 14.19
CA PHE A 10 2.95 -1.18 13.25
C PHE A 10 3.28 -1.65 11.83
N GLY A 11 2.37 -1.37 10.89
CA GLY A 11 2.61 -1.57 9.46
C GLY A 11 2.76 -3.00 8.96
N ARG A 12 2.27 -3.99 9.71
CA ARG A 12 2.21 -5.39 9.27
C ARG A 12 0.91 -5.79 8.56
N GLY A 13 -0.10 -4.92 8.55
CA GLY A 13 -1.38 -5.24 7.92
C GLY A 13 -2.20 -6.29 8.67
N THR A 14 -1.96 -6.46 9.97
CA THR A 14 -2.69 -7.37 10.86
C THR A 14 -4.20 -7.17 10.72
N PHE A 15 -4.94 -8.22 10.34
CA PHE A 15 -6.37 -8.12 10.05
C PHE A 15 -7.21 -8.34 11.33
N LEU A 16 -8.52 -8.10 11.22
CA LEU A 16 -9.50 -8.37 12.25
C LEU A 16 -9.48 -9.87 12.61
N GLY A 17 -9.20 -10.20 13.86
CA GLY A 17 -9.20 -11.58 14.37
C GLY A 17 -7.84 -12.07 14.89
N ASP A 18 -6.74 -11.39 14.58
CA ASP A 18 -5.42 -11.93 14.95
C ASP A 18 -5.11 -11.80 16.45
N LYS A 19 -5.62 -10.79 17.17
CA LYS A 19 -5.45 -10.64 18.66
C LYS A 19 -6.52 -9.80 19.38
N GLY A 20 -7.62 -9.39 18.73
CA GLY A 20 -8.56 -8.40 19.29
C GLY A 20 -9.97 -8.93 19.53
N SER A 21 -10.19 -9.71 20.60
CA SER A 21 -11.52 -10.24 20.96
C SER A 21 -12.58 -9.16 21.22
N ALA A 22 -12.18 -7.90 21.37
CA ALA A 22 -13.04 -6.76 21.64
C ALA A 22 -13.01 -5.64 20.57
N PHE A 23 -12.33 -5.81 19.42
CA PHE A 23 -12.15 -4.72 18.44
C PHE A 23 -13.46 -4.01 18.08
N PHE A 24 -14.48 -4.78 17.67
CA PHE A 24 -15.78 -4.24 17.27
C PHE A 24 -16.58 -3.62 18.43
N GLY A 25 -16.19 -3.89 19.68
CA GLY A 25 -16.80 -3.30 20.88
C GLY A 25 -16.15 -1.99 21.33
N LYS A 26 -15.05 -1.56 20.70
CA LYS A 26 -14.36 -0.31 21.03
C LYS A 26 -15.04 0.90 20.40
N PRO A 27 -14.87 2.12 20.96
CA PRO A 27 -15.24 3.35 20.28
C PRO A 27 -14.67 3.41 18.85
N LEU A 28 -15.42 4.01 17.92
CA LEU A 28 -15.01 4.10 16.52
C LEU A 28 -13.64 4.78 16.35
N THR A 29 -13.35 5.78 17.17
CA THR A 29 -12.04 6.46 17.20
C THR A 29 -10.90 5.47 17.47
N ASP A 30 -11.07 4.59 18.46
CA ASP A 30 -10.04 3.63 18.84
C ASP A 30 -9.86 2.56 17.76
N GLN A 31 -10.95 2.13 17.13
CA GLN A 31 -10.91 1.23 15.97
C GLN A 31 -10.12 1.83 14.81
N VAL A 32 -10.31 3.12 14.53
CA VAL A 32 -9.57 3.87 13.50
C VAL A 32 -8.08 3.94 13.85
N MET A 33 -7.74 4.30 15.11
CA MET A 33 -6.33 4.38 15.54
C MET A 33 -5.62 3.04 15.44
N GLU A 34 -6.28 1.96 15.84
CA GLU A 34 -5.73 0.60 15.73
C GLU A 34 -5.48 0.17 14.29
N MET A 35 -6.43 0.45 13.40
CA MET A 35 -6.30 0.10 11.99
C MET A 35 -5.27 0.97 11.28
N GLY A 36 -5.20 2.26 11.63
CA GLY A 36 -4.18 3.18 11.15
C GLY A 36 -2.77 2.78 11.58
N TRP A 37 -2.61 2.37 12.84
CA TRP A 37 -1.35 1.81 13.36
C TRP A 37 -0.93 0.55 12.58
N SER A 38 -1.84 -0.40 12.41
CA SER A 38 -1.60 -1.60 11.62
C SER A 38 -1.31 -1.31 10.14
N HIS A 39 -1.85 -0.20 9.62
CA HIS A 39 -1.62 0.27 8.25
C HIS A 39 -0.33 1.10 8.08
N ALA A 40 0.41 1.34 9.16
CA ALA A 40 1.58 2.21 9.19
C ALA A 40 1.31 3.70 8.90
N CYS A 41 0.09 4.20 9.15
CA CYS A 41 -0.21 5.59 8.85
C CYS A 41 0.25 6.51 10.02
N PRO A 42 1.16 7.46 9.79
CA PRO A 42 1.64 8.38 10.83
C PRO A 42 0.73 9.61 11.01
N VAL A 43 -0.31 9.75 10.17
CA VAL A 43 -1.21 10.92 10.06
C VAL A 43 -2.69 10.54 10.15
N VAL A 44 -3.00 9.49 10.92
CA VAL A 44 -4.37 8.97 11.07
C VAL A 44 -5.37 10.05 11.45
N ASP A 45 -4.99 10.98 12.33
CA ASP A 45 -5.84 12.08 12.77
C ASP A 45 -6.21 13.02 11.61
N ASP A 46 -5.24 13.36 10.75
CA ASP A 46 -5.46 14.23 9.58
C ASP A 46 -6.40 13.55 8.57
N VAL A 47 -6.15 12.28 8.27
CA VAL A 47 -6.99 11.47 7.36
C VAL A 47 -8.41 11.34 7.91
N THR A 48 -8.55 11.07 9.21
CA THR A 48 -9.86 10.95 9.87
C THR A 48 -10.62 12.26 9.84
N LYS A 49 -9.93 13.39 10.01
CA LYS A 49 -10.53 14.72 9.93
C LYS A 49 -11.00 15.07 8.53
N GLU A 50 -10.26 14.66 7.50
CA GLU A 50 -10.58 14.96 6.10
C GLU A 50 -11.72 14.09 5.56
N PHE A 51 -11.69 12.78 5.81
CA PHE A 51 -12.61 11.82 5.18
C PHE A 51 -13.67 11.24 6.13
N GLY A 52 -13.54 11.49 7.42
CA GLY A 52 -14.41 10.93 8.45
C GLY A 52 -13.96 9.55 8.94
N PRO A 53 -14.36 9.17 10.16
CA PRO A 53 -13.88 7.95 10.81
C PRO A 53 -14.39 6.65 10.19
N GLU A 54 -15.65 6.58 9.69
CA GLU A 54 -16.14 5.34 9.06
C GLU A 54 -15.40 5.03 7.76
N TRP A 55 -15.19 6.06 6.93
CA TRP A 55 -14.45 5.90 5.68
C TRP A 55 -13.01 5.48 5.96
N THR A 56 -12.36 6.15 6.91
CA THR A 56 -10.96 5.87 7.29
C THR A 56 -10.79 4.45 7.81
N LEU A 57 -11.68 4.00 8.71
CA LEU A 57 -11.68 2.64 9.21
C LEU A 57 -11.84 1.62 8.07
N LYS A 58 -12.84 1.81 7.20
CA LYS A 58 -13.11 0.92 6.06
C LYS A 58 -11.89 0.85 5.14
N ARG A 59 -11.26 1.99 4.86
CA ARG A 59 -10.12 2.07 3.95
C ARG A 59 -8.90 1.35 4.51
N TYR A 60 -8.55 1.56 5.77
CA TYR A 60 -7.42 0.85 6.38
C TYR A 60 -7.70 -0.65 6.52
N ALA A 61 -8.91 -1.04 6.92
CA ALA A 61 -9.27 -2.46 7.02
C ALA A 61 -9.16 -3.16 5.66
N GLU A 62 -9.62 -2.52 4.58
CA GLU A 62 -9.53 -3.06 3.23
C GLU A 62 -8.07 -3.17 2.75
N CYS A 63 -7.25 -2.14 2.93
CA CYS A 63 -5.85 -2.19 2.54
C CYS A 63 -5.07 -3.26 3.34
N ASN A 64 -5.31 -3.35 4.65
CA ASN A 64 -4.67 -4.34 5.51
C ASN A 64 -5.06 -5.77 5.09
N PHE A 65 -6.36 -6.00 4.83
CA PHE A 65 -6.85 -7.29 4.35
C PHE A 65 -6.18 -7.71 3.03
N VAL A 66 -6.15 -6.82 2.04
CA VAL A 66 -5.58 -7.13 0.72
C VAL A 66 -4.06 -7.33 0.81
N PHE A 67 -3.37 -6.56 1.65
CA PHE A 67 -1.95 -6.79 1.90
C PHE A 67 -1.71 -8.17 2.53
N GLY A 68 -2.54 -8.56 3.50
CA GLY A 68 -2.51 -9.91 4.10
C GLY A 68 -2.68 -11.02 3.07
N LEU A 69 -3.59 -10.87 2.10
CA LEU A 69 -3.74 -11.84 1.00
C LEU A 69 -2.47 -11.96 0.14
N ILE A 70 -1.80 -10.85 -0.15
CA ILE A 70 -0.55 -10.83 -0.93
C ILE A 70 0.56 -11.54 -0.15
N VAL A 71 0.68 -11.25 1.15
CA VAL A 71 1.68 -11.86 2.03
C VAL A 71 1.45 -13.36 2.17
N GLU A 72 0.23 -13.82 2.42
CA GLU A 72 -0.07 -15.26 2.52
C GLU A 72 0.14 -15.98 1.18
N SER A 73 -0.22 -15.37 0.04
CA SER A 73 0.12 -15.94 -1.28
C SER A 73 1.65 -16.07 -1.46
N ALA A 74 2.42 -15.07 -1.04
CA ALA A 74 3.88 -15.12 -1.08
C ALA A 74 4.46 -16.22 -0.18
N LYS A 75 3.87 -16.46 0.99
CA LYS A 75 4.35 -17.49 1.93
C LYS A 75 4.38 -18.88 1.29
N ASP A 76 3.34 -19.22 0.54
CA ASP A 76 3.21 -20.54 -0.09
C ASP A 76 3.92 -20.62 -1.44
N LEU A 77 3.91 -19.53 -2.22
CA LEU A 77 4.38 -19.54 -3.61
C LEU A 77 5.80 -19.01 -3.81
N ASN A 78 6.29 -18.17 -2.90
CA ASN A 78 7.59 -17.50 -2.99
C ASN A 78 8.11 -17.07 -1.59
N PRO A 79 8.64 -18.01 -0.79
CA PRO A 79 9.02 -17.76 0.61
C PRO A 79 10.04 -16.64 0.81
N GLU A 80 10.93 -16.41 -0.16
CA GLU A 80 11.91 -15.32 -0.09
C GLU A 80 11.23 -13.96 -0.27
N LEU A 81 10.27 -13.85 -1.20
CA LEU A 81 9.48 -12.63 -1.35
C LEU A 81 8.60 -12.40 -0.11
N HIS A 82 8.04 -13.44 0.49
CA HIS A 82 7.31 -13.33 1.76
C HIS A 82 8.18 -12.75 2.87
N LYS A 83 9.42 -13.22 3.01
CA LYS A 83 10.37 -12.67 3.99
C LYS A 83 10.62 -11.17 3.74
N GLN A 84 10.81 -10.76 2.49
CA GLN A 84 10.98 -9.36 2.13
C GLN A 84 9.74 -8.51 2.43
N LEU A 85 8.53 -9.03 2.15
CA LEU A 85 7.26 -8.33 2.40
C LEU A 85 6.91 -8.21 3.90
N THR A 86 7.56 -8.97 4.78
CA THR A 86 7.26 -9.00 6.23
C THR A 86 8.36 -8.41 7.10
N THR A 87 9.49 -8.03 6.49
CA THR A 87 10.65 -7.46 7.19
C THR A 87 10.70 -5.94 7.00
N PRO A 88 10.85 -5.16 8.08
CA PRO A 88 11.12 -3.72 7.96
C PRO A 88 12.36 -3.42 7.09
N VAL A 89 12.30 -2.32 6.36
CA VAL A 89 13.40 -1.86 5.49
C VAL A 89 14.14 -0.74 6.19
N THR A 90 15.46 -0.87 6.34
CA THR A 90 16.29 0.23 6.85
C THR A 90 16.28 1.40 5.87
N ARG A 91 16.03 2.61 6.38
CA ARG A 91 16.11 3.83 5.56
C ARG A 91 17.56 4.09 5.15
N LEU A 92 17.75 4.57 3.93
CA LEU A 92 19.07 4.97 3.45
C LEU A 92 19.53 6.24 4.16
N GLU A 93 20.85 6.41 4.28
CA GLU A 93 21.43 7.62 4.84
C GLU A 93 21.00 8.85 4.02
N GLY A 94 20.48 9.87 4.70
CA GLY A 94 19.95 11.08 4.07
C GLY A 94 18.47 11.00 3.65
N GLU A 95 17.87 9.81 3.60
CA GLU A 95 16.43 9.63 3.40
C GLU A 95 15.70 9.59 4.74
N LYS A 96 14.95 10.65 5.04
CA LYS A 96 14.14 10.76 6.25
C LYS A 96 12.73 11.22 5.88
N PRO A 97 11.73 10.93 6.72
CA PRO A 97 10.40 11.45 6.48
C PRO A 97 10.38 12.97 6.32
N GLY A 98 9.50 13.47 5.44
CA GLY A 98 9.52 14.88 5.02
C GLY A 98 8.97 15.86 6.05
N LYS A 99 8.34 15.35 7.12
CA LYS A 99 7.86 16.13 8.26
C LYS A 99 8.08 15.39 9.58
N GLU A 100 8.04 16.13 10.67
CA GLU A 100 7.96 15.56 12.02
C GLU A 100 6.54 15.07 12.28
N PHE A 101 6.40 13.86 12.83
CA PHE A 101 5.11 13.28 13.18
C PHE A 101 4.88 13.28 14.69
N ASN A 102 3.62 13.12 15.08
CA ASN A 102 3.26 12.90 16.46
C ASN A 102 3.89 11.57 16.95
N PRO A 103 4.77 11.59 17.98
CA PRO A 103 5.41 10.37 18.50
C PRO A 103 4.40 9.33 18.99
N SER A 104 3.17 9.71 19.33
CA SER A 104 2.13 8.73 19.70
C SER A 104 1.57 7.94 18.51
N LEU A 105 1.86 8.35 17.27
CA LEU A 105 1.34 7.75 16.03
C LEU A 105 2.38 6.96 15.24
N ILE A 106 3.63 6.99 15.68
CA ILE A 106 4.75 6.27 15.06
C ILE A 106 5.52 5.47 16.12
N PRO A 107 6.27 4.43 15.72
CA PRO A 107 7.18 3.74 16.63
C PRO A 107 8.51 4.48 16.79
N ASP A 108 9.26 4.16 17.85
CA ASP A 108 10.55 4.82 18.17
C ASP A 108 11.59 4.75 17.04
N ASN A 109 11.59 3.66 16.27
CA ASN A 109 12.51 3.41 15.17
C ASN A 109 12.02 3.94 13.81
N PHE A 110 10.88 4.64 13.74
CA PHE A 110 10.24 5.07 12.48
C PHE A 110 11.17 5.88 11.57
N TYR A 111 12.03 6.71 12.14
CA TYR A 111 13.00 7.52 11.39
C TYR A 111 14.23 6.75 10.89
N LYS A 112 14.41 5.50 11.34
CA LYS A 112 15.52 4.62 10.93
C LYS A 112 15.06 3.49 10.03
N GLU A 113 13.82 3.04 10.21
CA GLU A 113 13.27 1.88 9.51
C GLU A 113 11.86 2.19 9.02
N MET A 114 11.55 1.69 7.82
CA MET A 114 10.22 1.67 7.26
C MET A 114 9.59 0.32 7.56
N SER A 115 8.41 0.34 8.17
CA SER A 115 7.58 -0.87 8.21
C SER A 115 7.18 -1.27 6.78
N PRO A 116 6.84 -2.55 6.52
CA PRO A 116 6.42 -2.98 5.19
C PRO A 116 5.37 -2.07 4.54
N LEU A 117 4.30 -1.74 5.25
CA LEU A 117 3.23 -0.87 4.72
C LEU A 117 3.61 0.62 4.61
N SER A 118 4.69 1.08 5.26
CA SER A 118 5.25 2.42 5.04
C SER A 118 6.01 2.53 3.72
N THR A 119 6.50 1.41 3.16
CA THR A 119 7.26 1.45 1.90
C THR A 119 6.36 1.82 0.71
N PRO A 120 6.90 2.38 -0.38
CA PRO A 120 6.11 2.66 -1.58
C PRO A 120 5.38 1.44 -2.13
N TRP A 121 6.03 0.27 -2.10
CA TRP A 121 5.39 -0.98 -2.53
C TRP A 121 4.33 -1.45 -1.54
N GLY A 122 4.55 -1.37 -0.24
CA GLY A 122 3.56 -1.78 0.76
C GLY A 122 2.32 -0.90 0.74
N TYR A 123 2.50 0.40 0.53
CA TYR A 123 1.42 1.34 0.31
C TYR A 123 0.62 1.01 -0.96
N ALA A 124 1.29 0.82 -2.10
CA ALA A 124 0.66 0.76 -3.41
C ALA A 124 0.07 -0.62 -3.75
N LEU A 125 0.72 -1.72 -3.36
CA LEU A 125 0.29 -3.09 -3.64
C LEU A 125 -1.20 -3.36 -3.33
N PRO A 126 -1.70 -3.13 -2.10
CA PRO A 126 -3.10 -3.36 -1.80
C PRO A 126 -4.02 -2.44 -2.60
N ARG A 127 -3.61 -1.19 -2.82
CA ARG A 127 -4.41 -0.19 -3.53
C ARG A 127 -4.61 -0.55 -5.00
N VAL A 128 -3.57 -1.00 -5.68
CA VAL A 128 -3.63 -1.51 -7.07
C VAL A 128 -4.60 -2.68 -7.19
N ILE A 129 -4.57 -3.62 -6.24
CA ILE A 129 -5.49 -4.75 -6.26
C ILE A 129 -6.93 -4.33 -5.96
N ILE A 130 -7.13 -3.37 -5.06
CA ILE A 130 -8.46 -2.83 -4.78
C ILE A 130 -9.07 -2.18 -6.02
N GLU A 131 -8.26 -1.52 -6.88
CA GLU A 131 -8.74 -1.02 -8.17
C GLU A 131 -9.28 -2.16 -9.05
N GLU A 132 -8.54 -3.27 -9.16
CA GLU A 132 -8.96 -4.40 -9.99
C GLU A 132 -10.12 -5.20 -9.36
N MET A 133 -10.23 -5.22 -8.04
CA MET A 133 -11.42 -5.76 -7.37
C MET A 133 -12.65 -4.84 -7.55
N GLY A 134 -12.45 -3.57 -7.92
CA GLY A 134 -13.45 -2.52 -8.02
C GLY A 134 -13.64 -1.75 -6.70
N ARG A 135 -13.73 -0.41 -6.78
CA ARG A 135 -13.99 0.48 -5.63
C ARG A 135 -15.47 0.40 -5.23
N GLY A 136 -15.77 -0.41 -4.23
CA GLY A 136 -17.14 -0.81 -3.87
C GLY A 136 -17.97 0.23 -3.11
N GLU A 137 -17.98 1.51 -3.49
CA GLU A 137 -18.92 2.46 -2.87
C GLU A 137 -20.38 2.18 -3.27
N ASN A 138 -20.62 1.64 -4.48
CA ASN A 138 -21.96 1.28 -4.97
C ASN A 138 -22.11 -0.20 -5.37
N ASN A 139 -21.16 -1.09 -5.00
CA ASN A 139 -21.15 -2.55 -5.26
C ASN A 139 -21.33 -3.03 -6.72
N LYS A 140 -21.57 -2.17 -7.71
CA LYS A 140 -21.79 -2.59 -9.11
C LYS A 140 -20.52 -3.11 -9.77
N ASP A 141 -19.37 -2.54 -9.42
CA ASP A 141 -18.10 -2.89 -10.04
C ASP A 141 -17.35 -4.01 -9.32
N ARG A 142 -17.68 -4.27 -8.04
CA ARG A 142 -17.05 -5.33 -7.24
C ARG A 142 -17.81 -6.63 -7.38
N THR A 143 -17.39 -7.45 -8.34
CA THR A 143 -18.01 -8.75 -8.63
C THR A 143 -17.13 -9.91 -8.18
N GLN A 144 -17.72 -11.07 -7.90
CA GLN A 144 -16.98 -12.30 -7.59
C GLN A 144 -15.96 -12.64 -8.69
N LYS A 145 -16.31 -12.40 -9.96
CA LYS A 145 -15.42 -12.60 -11.11
C LYS A 145 -14.15 -11.75 -10.99
N ARG A 146 -14.28 -10.46 -10.63
CA ARG A 146 -13.13 -9.58 -10.44
C ARG A 146 -12.29 -10.00 -9.24
N ILE A 147 -12.91 -10.37 -8.12
CA ILE A 147 -12.20 -10.87 -6.94
C ILE A 147 -11.35 -12.11 -7.30
N LEU A 148 -11.93 -13.12 -7.94
CA LEU A 148 -11.19 -14.33 -8.36
C LEU A 148 -10.04 -14.00 -9.34
N LYS A 149 -10.27 -13.03 -10.23
CA LYS A 149 -9.26 -12.55 -11.17
C LYS A 149 -8.11 -11.83 -10.46
N SER A 150 -8.40 -10.99 -9.46
CA SER A 150 -7.41 -10.34 -8.61
C SER A 150 -6.59 -11.38 -7.83
N LEU A 151 -7.21 -12.42 -7.27
CA LEU A 151 -6.49 -13.51 -6.60
C LEU A 151 -5.55 -14.24 -7.57
N SER A 152 -6.01 -14.55 -8.79
CA SER A 152 -5.15 -15.15 -9.81
C SER A 152 -4.00 -14.23 -10.24
N LEU A 153 -4.24 -12.91 -10.28
CA LEU A 153 -3.22 -11.91 -10.59
C LEU A 153 -2.13 -11.89 -9.50
N ILE A 154 -2.53 -11.86 -8.22
CA ILE A 154 -1.61 -11.96 -7.07
C ILE A 154 -0.72 -13.19 -7.21
N ASP A 155 -1.29 -14.39 -7.34
CA ASP A 155 -0.51 -15.63 -7.40
C ASP A 155 0.49 -15.67 -8.56
N LYS A 156 0.07 -15.18 -9.74
CA LYS A 156 0.93 -15.11 -10.93
C LYS A 156 2.07 -14.13 -10.73
N ALA A 157 1.79 -12.95 -10.19
CA ALA A 157 2.79 -11.92 -9.96
C ALA A 157 3.77 -12.32 -8.85
N VAL A 158 3.28 -12.96 -7.78
CA VAL A 158 4.09 -13.49 -6.68
C VAL A 158 5.09 -14.54 -7.17
N LYS A 159 4.63 -15.54 -7.93
CA LYS A 159 5.52 -16.58 -8.51
C LYS A 159 6.60 -16.00 -9.43
N GLY A 160 6.27 -14.91 -10.11
CA GLY A 160 7.14 -14.31 -11.11
C GLY A 160 8.13 -13.28 -10.56
N SER A 161 7.99 -12.81 -9.32
CA SER A 161 8.73 -11.65 -8.80
C SER A 161 9.85 -12.04 -7.86
N LYS A 162 10.98 -11.32 -7.89
CA LYS A 162 12.10 -11.55 -6.97
C LYS A 162 12.12 -10.58 -5.80
N THR A 163 11.58 -9.38 -6.01
CA THR A 163 11.61 -8.28 -5.04
C THR A 163 10.23 -7.58 -4.95
N PRO A 164 9.90 -6.90 -3.84
CA PRO A 164 8.60 -6.25 -3.66
C PRO A 164 8.26 -5.16 -4.70
N ASP A 165 9.24 -4.40 -5.15
CA ASP A 165 9.16 -3.41 -6.22
C ASP A 165 8.93 -4.08 -7.60
N GLU A 166 9.51 -5.25 -7.85
CA GLU A 166 9.19 -6.06 -9.03
C GLU A 166 7.74 -6.56 -8.99
N LEU A 167 7.30 -7.03 -7.81
CA LEU A 167 5.93 -7.47 -7.56
C LEU A 167 4.95 -6.34 -7.84
N LEU A 168 5.19 -5.15 -7.28
CA LEU A 168 4.34 -3.97 -7.50
C LEU A 168 4.18 -3.67 -8.99
N VAL A 169 5.28 -3.53 -9.72
CA VAL A 169 5.25 -3.15 -11.13
C VAL A 169 4.57 -4.22 -11.99
N LYS A 170 4.82 -5.51 -11.71
CA LYS A 170 4.13 -6.62 -12.40
C LYS A 170 2.64 -6.63 -12.12
N MET A 171 2.23 -6.44 -10.88
CA MET A 171 0.82 -6.41 -10.51
C MET A 171 0.10 -5.20 -11.14
N ALA A 172 0.74 -4.03 -11.09
CA ALA A 172 0.21 -2.80 -11.68
C ALA A 172 0.06 -2.92 -13.20
N GLU A 173 1.07 -3.41 -13.90
CA GLU A 173 1.01 -3.64 -15.35
C GLU A 173 -0.07 -4.66 -15.73
N GLN A 174 -0.20 -5.75 -14.97
CA GLN A 174 -1.25 -6.73 -15.19
C GLN A 174 -2.63 -6.15 -14.92
N ALA A 175 -2.81 -5.35 -13.87
CA ALA A 175 -4.08 -4.68 -13.56
C ALA A 175 -4.47 -3.67 -14.66
N SER A 176 -3.52 -2.89 -15.16
CA SER A 176 -3.75 -1.91 -16.23
C SER A 176 -4.09 -2.50 -17.60
N LYS A 177 -3.81 -3.80 -17.81
CA LYS A 177 -4.23 -4.54 -19.01
C LYS A 177 -5.66 -5.10 -18.90
N LEU A 178 -6.32 -4.86 -17.79
CA LEU A 178 -7.68 -5.31 -17.50
C LEU A 178 -8.63 -4.10 -17.54
N ASP A 179 -9.79 -4.20 -16.89
CA ASP A 179 -10.81 -3.15 -16.88
C ASP A 179 -10.51 -2.09 -15.80
N VAL A 180 -9.23 -1.69 -15.65
CA VAL A 180 -8.78 -0.69 -14.68
C VAL A 180 -8.09 0.45 -15.41
N ASN A 181 -8.46 1.68 -15.08
CA ASN A 181 -7.81 2.88 -15.61
C ASN A 181 -6.31 2.90 -15.23
N PRO A 182 -5.37 2.85 -16.19
CA PRO A 182 -3.95 2.90 -15.90
C PRO A 182 -3.49 4.17 -15.18
N LYS A 183 -4.16 5.31 -15.41
CA LYS A 183 -3.86 6.57 -14.68
C LYS A 183 -4.16 6.44 -13.19
N ALA A 184 -5.26 5.76 -12.83
CA ALA A 184 -5.63 5.48 -11.44
C ALA A 184 -4.68 4.46 -10.78
N VAL A 185 -4.09 3.55 -11.55
CA VAL A 185 -3.03 2.66 -11.05
C VAL A 185 -1.75 3.47 -10.79
N LEU A 186 -1.36 4.35 -11.71
CA LEU A 186 -0.18 5.21 -11.56
C LEU A 186 -0.27 6.15 -10.35
N SER A 187 -1.45 6.70 -10.02
CA SER A 187 -1.62 7.56 -8.83
C SER A 187 -1.37 6.83 -7.51
N HIS A 188 -1.44 5.49 -7.49
CA HIS A 188 -1.00 4.69 -6.34
C HIS A 188 0.49 4.34 -6.41
N VAL A 189 0.96 3.89 -7.58
CA VAL A 189 2.34 3.39 -7.77
C VAL A 189 3.38 4.50 -7.64
N LEU A 190 3.04 5.70 -8.10
CA LEU A 190 3.90 6.89 -8.12
C LEU A 190 3.34 8.01 -7.23
N ALA A 191 2.72 7.64 -6.10
CA ALA A 191 2.06 8.57 -5.20
C ALA A 191 3.03 9.61 -4.59
N ASN A 192 2.92 10.87 -5.01
CA ASN A 192 3.73 11.98 -4.49
C ASN A 192 3.51 12.21 -3.00
N GLY A 193 2.29 12.00 -2.50
CA GLY A 193 2.00 12.09 -1.07
C GLY A 193 2.90 11.18 -0.23
N ILE A 194 3.17 9.96 -0.70
CA ILE A 194 4.02 8.99 -0.01
C ILE A 194 5.49 9.35 -0.14
N LEU A 195 5.93 9.85 -1.29
CA LEU A 195 7.29 10.38 -1.43
C LEU A 195 7.54 11.53 -0.43
N VAL A 196 6.60 12.45 -0.30
CA VAL A 196 6.70 13.59 0.63
C VAL A 196 6.61 13.13 2.09
N GLU A 197 5.72 12.19 2.40
CA GLU A 197 5.56 11.66 3.75
C GLU A 197 6.82 10.92 4.22
N GLU A 198 7.31 9.99 3.41
CA GLU A 198 8.33 9.02 3.80
C GLU A 198 9.76 9.38 3.38
N GLY A 199 9.94 10.29 2.42
CA GLY A 199 11.26 10.73 1.94
C GLY A 199 12.09 9.64 1.25
N CYS A 200 11.45 8.57 0.76
CA CYS A 200 12.08 7.36 0.22
C CYS A 200 12.35 7.45 -1.30
N LYS A 201 13.13 8.46 -1.72
CA LYS A 201 13.36 8.78 -3.13
C LYS A 201 13.94 7.60 -3.93
N THR A 202 14.92 6.90 -3.37
CA THR A 202 15.62 5.79 -4.03
C THR A 202 14.65 4.68 -4.41
N MET A 203 13.73 4.32 -3.52
CA MET A 203 12.72 3.29 -3.80
C MET A 203 11.79 3.69 -4.96
N PHE A 204 11.43 4.98 -5.06
CA PHE A 204 10.67 5.49 -6.20
C PHE A 204 11.49 5.49 -7.49
N ASP A 205 12.78 5.81 -7.43
CA ASP A 205 13.67 5.74 -8.59
C ASP A 205 13.79 4.30 -9.12
N ASP A 206 13.87 3.30 -8.23
CA ASP A 206 13.86 1.88 -8.60
C ASP A 206 12.53 1.46 -9.26
N ILE A 207 11.38 1.89 -8.69
CA ILE A 207 10.05 1.65 -9.27
C ILE A 207 9.96 2.25 -10.68
N LYS A 208 10.40 3.49 -10.86
CA LYS A 208 10.41 4.17 -12.18
C LYS A 208 11.26 3.40 -13.20
N GLN A 209 12.46 2.98 -12.81
CA GLN A 209 13.33 2.18 -13.69
C GLN A 209 12.65 0.86 -14.11
N ARG A 210 11.94 0.19 -13.20
CA ARG A 210 11.21 -1.03 -13.50
C ARG A 210 10.01 -0.80 -14.40
N ILE A 211 9.27 0.30 -14.22
CA ILE A 211 8.19 0.69 -15.12
C ILE A 211 8.74 0.85 -16.54
N ASN A 212 9.82 1.62 -16.70
CA ASN A 212 10.48 1.83 -17.99
C ASN A 212 10.92 0.52 -18.66
N LYS A 213 11.35 -0.46 -17.86
CA LYS A 213 11.88 -1.73 -18.37
C LYS A 213 10.79 -2.76 -18.70
N SER A 214 9.68 -2.77 -17.97
CA SER A 214 8.80 -3.95 -17.94
C SER A 214 7.29 -3.68 -17.86
N ALA A 215 6.87 -2.42 -17.81
CA ALA A 215 5.46 -2.04 -17.74
C ALA A 215 5.08 -1.04 -18.86
N PRO A 216 5.02 -1.49 -20.12
CA PRO A 216 4.73 -0.62 -21.26
C PRO A 216 3.37 0.08 -21.14
N THR A 217 2.32 -0.60 -20.64
CA THR A 217 1.00 0.03 -20.50
C THR A 217 1.02 1.16 -19.48
N LEU A 218 1.72 0.98 -18.35
CA LEU A 218 1.93 2.05 -17.38
C LEU A 218 2.78 3.19 -17.94
N ARG A 219 3.82 2.87 -18.72
CA ARG A 219 4.69 3.88 -19.33
C ARG A 219 3.93 4.74 -20.34
N GLU A 220 3.16 4.11 -21.22
CA GLU A 220 2.30 4.80 -22.19
C GLU A 220 1.28 5.70 -21.50
N ALA A 221 0.63 5.20 -20.43
CA ALA A 221 -0.30 6.01 -19.64
C ALA A 221 0.39 7.22 -19.01
N TYR A 222 1.61 7.04 -18.47
CA TYR A 222 2.41 8.14 -17.93
C TYR A 222 2.75 9.19 -18.98
N ASP A 223 3.27 8.78 -20.13
CA ASP A 223 3.67 9.66 -21.23
C ASP A 223 2.46 10.37 -21.87
N SER A 224 1.27 9.79 -21.80
CA SER A 224 0.03 10.40 -22.28
C SER A 224 -0.49 11.56 -21.41
N MET A 225 0.03 11.71 -20.18
CA MET A 225 -0.38 12.77 -19.26
C MET A 225 0.50 14.01 -19.38
N SER A 226 -0.11 15.19 -19.33
CA SER A 226 0.63 16.44 -19.14
C SER A 226 1.24 16.53 -17.73
N THR A 227 2.17 17.46 -17.54
CA THR A 227 2.74 17.73 -16.20
C THR A 227 1.67 18.16 -15.21
N GLU A 228 0.72 18.99 -15.65
CA GLU A 228 -0.40 19.49 -14.85
C GLU A 228 -1.36 18.34 -14.48
N GLU A 229 -1.66 17.44 -15.42
CA GLU A 229 -2.46 16.24 -15.14
C GLU A 229 -1.79 15.38 -14.07
N ARG A 230 -0.48 15.09 -14.22
CA ARG A 230 0.27 14.30 -13.22
C ARG A 230 0.23 14.96 -11.85
N GLN A 231 0.41 16.27 -11.78
CA GLN A 231 0.32 17.02 -10.52
C GLN A 231 -1.08 16.92 -9.88
N SER A 232 -2.14 17.06 -10.68
CA SER A 232 -3.52 16.96 -10.19
C SER A 232 -3.88 15.56 -9.67
N GLU A 233 -3.30 14.51 -10.27
CA GLU A 233 -3.46 13.11 -9.86
C GLU A 233 -2.49 12.70 -8.73
N GLY A 234 -1.64 13.62 -8.27
CA GLY A 234 -0.65 13.35 -7.22
C GLY A 234 0.45 12.37 -7.66
N ILE A 235 0.77 12.33 -8.95
CA ILE A 235 1.79 11.44 -9.54
C ILE A 235 3.15 12.16 -9.58
N ILE A 236 4.20 11.49 -9.10
CA ILE A 236 5.57 12.03 -9.19
C ILE A 236 6.06 12.08 -10.64
N ASN A 237 6.91 13.07 -10.92
CA ASN A 237 7.57 13.14 -12.22
C ASN A 237 8.68 12.08 -12.34
N PHE A 238 8.80 11.51 -13.54
CA PHE A 238 9.90 10.63 -13.90
C PHE A 238 11.26 11.30 -13.81
#